data_AF-A0A8J6V4I7-F1
#
_entry.id   AF-A0A8J6V4I7-F1
#
_cell.length_a   1.000
_cell.length_b   1.000
_cell.length_c   1.000
_cell.angle_alpha   90.00
_cell.angle_beta   90.00
_cell.angle_gamma   90.00
#
_symmetry.space_group_name_H-M   'P 1'
#
loop_
_entity.id
_entity.type
_entity.pdbx_description
1 polymer ?
#
loop_
_entity_poly.entity_id
_entity_poly.type
_entity_poly.pdbx_seq_one_letter_code
_entity_poly.pdbx_strand_id
1 'polypeptide(L)'
;MLNKSSVHFTTLSLALSVGLTLYASIPATADSPQTPIRQTTPNRARSGRLRFRLPKVGAPRTREPGASRGSSNCSNQGKSVMALLPDTNVGLTVAERPTLFVAIPSSSAEQAEFTLHDEENQQEALYKTKIPIPSTAGIVSISLPSDADSPQLEVGKKYRWSFSVICDAEDRAADIFVEGWVQRIEPSATLVKDLEKATERDRPVLYAEAGLWLDTIASLANLRNASPNDSSLVTDWEDLLKAVNLGTVAKEPLIKLETSTSSTP
;
A
#
# COMPACT_ATOMS: atom_id res chain seq x y z
N MET A 1 -12.32 75.02 32.20
CA MET A 1 -13.57 74.96 33.00
C MET A 1 -14.73 75.18 32.03
N LEU A 2 -15.42 74.10 31.62
CA LEU A 2 -16.75 73.69 32.13
C LEU A 2 -17.80 74.77 31.82
N ASN A 3 -18.92 74.52 31.13
CA ASN A 3 -20.01 73.66 31.58
C ASN A 3 -21.23 73.78 30.62
N LYS A 4 -22.02 72.69 30.49
CA LYS A 4 -23.49 72.52 30.27
C LYS A 4 -24.29 73.54 29.44
N SER A 5 -25.45 73.22 28.85
CA SER A 5 -26.27 72.02 28.52
C SER A 5 -27.68 72.58 28.30
N SER A 6 -28.48 71.87 27.48
CA SER A 6 -29.95 71.83 27.49
C SER A 6 -30.74 73.00 26.90
N VAL A 7 -31.91 72.83 26.27
CA VAL A 7 -32.73 71.70 25.78
C VAL A 7 -33.96 72.38 25.11
N HIS A 8 -34.56 71.81 24.05
CA HIS A 8 -36.01 71.55 23.92
C HIS A 8 -36.46 71.27 22.48
N PHE A 9 -37.25 70.19 22.40
CA PHE A 9 -38.02 69.65 21.29
C PHE A 9 -39.16 70.58 20.85
N THR A 10 -39.51 70.58 19.57
CA THR A 10 -40.92 70.51 19.12
C THR A 10 -41.01 70.12 17.65
N THR A 11 -41.97 69.24 17.37
CA THR A 11 -42.31 68.53 16.14
C THR A 11 -43.24 69.35 15.22
N LEU A 12 -43.15 69.22 13.88
CA LEU A 12 -44.33 68.97 13.02
C LEU A 12 -43.99 68.60 11.56
N SER A 13 -44.68 67.57 11.09
CA SER A 13 -44.70 66.87 9.79
C SER A 13 -45.09 67.75 8.58
N LEU A 14 -44.43 67.67 7.42
CA LEU A 14 -44.55 66.71 6.29
C LEU A 14 -45.63 67.08 5.25
N ALA A 15 -45.17 67.46 4.04
CA ALA A 15 -45.82 67.15 2.75
C ALA A 15 -44.83 67.47 1.61
N LEU A 16 -44.06 66.46 1.17
CA LEU A 16 -43.16 66.54 0.03
C LEU A 16 -43.85 65.87 -1.17
N SER A 17 -44.39 66.66 -2.10
CA SER A 17 -44.92 66.16 -3.37
C SER A 17 -43.85 66.30 -4.46
N VAL A 18 -43.09 65.22 -4.72
CA VAL A 18 -42.18 65.15 -5.87
C VAL A 18 -42.81 64.23 -6.91
N GLY A 19 -43.11 64.82 -8.08
CA GLY A 19 -43.70 64.14 -9.22
C GLY A 19 -42.80 63.03 -9.75
N LEU A 20 -43.43 61.88 -9.97
CA LEU A 20 -42.84 60.66 -10.51
C LEU A 20 -42.60 60.84 -12.02
N THR A 21 -41.34 60.95 -12.45
CA THR A 21 -40.97 60.83 -13.86
C THR A 21 -40.84 59.36 -14.23
N LEU A 22 -41.61 58.94 -15.24
CA LEU A 22 -41.51 57.59 -15.83
C LEU A 22 -40.19 57.48 -16.60
N TYR A 23 -39.17 56.89 -15.98
CA TYR A 23 -38.01 56.36 -16.68
C TYR A 23 -38.36 54.95 -17.20
N ALA A 24 -38.42 54.81 -18.52
CA ALA A 24 -38.50 53.51 -19.17
C ALA A 24 -37.12 52.84 -19.10
N SER A 25 -36.99 51.82 -18.25
CA SER A 25 -35.79 50.98 -18.17
C SER A 25 -35.76 50.03 -19.37
N ILE A 26 -34.82 50.24 -20.29
CA ILE A 26 -34.47 49.27 -21.31
C ILE A 26 -33.81 48.08 -20.58
N PRO A 27 -34.26 46.82 -20.74
CA PRO A 27 -33.52 45.69 -20.22
C PRO A 27 -32.23 45.57 -21.03
N ALA A 28 -31.11 45.98 -20.44
CA ALA A 28 -29.80 45.61 -20.92
C ALA A 28 -29.64 44.10 -20.71
N THR A 29 -29.89 43.32 -21.75
CA THR A 29 -29.43 41.93 -21.80
C THR A 29 -27.91 41.97 -21.88
N ALA A 30 -27.26 41.88 -20.72
CA ALA A 30 -25.83 41.60 -20.64
C ALA A 30 -25.60 40.18 -21.16
N ASP A 31 -25.39 40.06 -22.46
CA ASP A 31 -24.90 38.84 -23.08
C ASP A 31 -23.43 38.70 -22.66
N SER A 32 -23.22 38.04 -21.53
CA SER A 32 -21.88 37.66 -21.09
C SER A 32 -21.35 36.68 -22.13
N PRO A 33 -20.12 36.84 -22.66
CA PRO A 33 -19.51 35.83 -23.50
C PRO A 33 -19.47 34.53 -22.69
N GLN A 34 -20.35 33.59 -23.03
CA GLN A 34 -20.24 32.22 -22.54
C GLN A 34 -19.02 31.63 -23.23
N THR A 35 -17.87 31.82 -22.60
CA THR A 35 -16.69 30.98 -22.86
C THR A 35 -17.19 29.55 -22.86
N PRO A 36 -16.94 28.74 -23.90
CA PRO A 36 -17.36 27.35 -23.87
C PRO A 36 -16.68 26.73 -22.66
N ILE A 37 -17.49 26.37 -21.65
CA ILE A 37 -17.03 25.54 -20.54
C ILE A 37 -16.65 24.23 -21.20
N ARG A 38 -15.37 24.12 -21.53
CA ARG A 38 -14.72 22.86 -21.81
C ARG A 38 -14.88 22.08 -20.51
N GLN A 39 -15.92 21.25 -20.47
CA GLN A 39 -16.08 20.24 -19.45
C GLN A 39 -14.87 19.32 -19.58
N THR A 40 -13.77 19.70 -18.94
CA THR A 40 -12.76 18.75 -18.53
C THR A 40 -13.45 17.91 -17.46
N THR A 41 -14.20 16.89 -17.87
CA THR A 41 -14.44 15.74 -17.00
C THR A 41 -13.05 15.18 -16.65
N PRO A 42 -12.55 15.29 -15.41
CA PRO A 42 -11.45 14.45 -14.97
C PRO A 42 -12.11 13.22 -14.36
N ASN A 43 -12.90 12.50 -15.15
CA ASN A 43 -13.42 11.20 -14.75
C ASN A 43 -13.21 10.20 -15.88
N ARG A 44 -11.97 10.20 -16.37
CA ARG A 44 -11.42 8.98 -16.95
C ARG A 44 -11.17 8.08 -15.74
N ALA A 45 -11.94 6.99 -15.66
CA ALA A 45 -11.73 5.92 -14.70
C ALA A 45 -10.21 5.71 -14.50
N ARG A 46 -9.74 5.91 -13.26
CA ARG A 46 -8.32 5.88 -12.87
C ARG A 46 -7.71 4.47 -12.91
N SER A 47 -8.43 3.50 -13.46
CA SER A 47 -7.95 2.14 -13.66
C SER A 47 -6.84 2.15 -14.72
N GLY A 48 -5.66 1.66 -14.34
CA GLY A 48 -4.51 1.52 -15.24
C GLY A 48 -3.39 2.57 -15.12
N ARG A 49 -3.37 3.40 -14.06
CA ARG A 49 -2.20 4.27 -13.77
C ARG A 49 -1.02 3.51 -13.18
N LEU A 50 -1.27 2.47 -12.40
CA LEU A 50 -0.23 1.72 -11.71
C LEU A 50 0.49 0.76 -12.67
N ARG A 51 1.55 1.26 -13.31
CA ARG A 51 2.40 0.46 -14.20
C ARG A 51 3.74 0.19 -13.53
N PHE A 52 3.94 -1.03 -13.05
CA PHE A 52 5.19 -1.43 -12.43
C PHE A 52 6.32 -1.55 -13.45
N ARG A 53 7.45 -0.91 -13.18
CA ARG A 53 8.68 -1.05 -13.96
C ARG A 53 9.59 -2.07 -13.29
N LEU A 54 9.81 -3.21 -13.95
CA LEU A 54 10.75 -4.20 -13.42
C LEU A 54 12.18 -3.63 -13.44
N PRO A 55 12.88 -3.63 -12.30
CA PRO A 55 14.29 -3.29 -12.27
C PRO A 55 15.13 -4.38 -12.94
N LYS A 56 16.30 -3.99 -13.48
CA LYS A 56 17.26 -4.93 -14.11
C LYS A 56 18.13 -5.63 -13.06
N VAL A 57 17.50 -6.28 -12.09
CA VAL A 57 18.16 -7.09 -11.05
C VAL A 57 17.57 -8.49 -11.05
N GLY A 58 18.32 -9.49 -10.60
CA GLY A 58 17.86 -10.89 -10.58
C GLY A 58 18.52 -11.71 -9.48
N ALA A 59 17.89 -12.82 -9.10
CA ALA A 59 18.41 -13.83 -8.19
C ALA A 59 17.90 -15.23 -8.61
N PRO A 60 18.53 -16.32 -8.14
CA PRO A 60 18.02 -17.67 -8.36
C PRO A 60 16.53 -17.78 -8.01
N ARG A 61 15.78 -18.51 -8.84
CA ARG A 61 14.32 -18.64 -8.72
C ARG A 61 13.95 -19.72 -7.71
N THR A 62 13.30 -19.33 -6.61
CA THR A 62 12.63 -20.24 -5.65
C THR A 62 11.32 -19.62 -5.14
N ARG A 63 10.53 -19.04 -6.05
CA ARG A 63 9.22 -18.43 -5.75
C ARG A 63 8.07 -19.41 -5.73
N GLU A 64 8.30 -20.47 -6.46
CA GLU A 64 7.55 -21.71 -6.43
C GLU A 64 8.28 -22.63 -5.45
N PRO A 65 7.57 -23.51 -4.74
CA PRO A 65 8.15 -24.37 -3.74
C PRO A 65 9.32 -25.18 -4.29
N GLY A 66 10.35 -25.37 -3.47
CA GLY A 66 11.25 -26.51 -3.64
C GLY A 66 10.45 -27.81 -3.50
N ALA A 67 10.79 -28.84 -4.28
CA ALA A 67 10.11 -30.13 -4.19
C ALA A 67 10.17 -30.70 -2.76
N SER A 68 9.01 -30.81 -2.10
CA SER A 68 8.88 -31.46 -0.79
C SER A 68 9.15 -32.96 -0.94
N ARG A 69 10.04 -33.50 -0.10
CA ARG A 69 10.32 -34.93 0.01
C ARG A 69 9.65 -35.45 1.28
N GLY A 70 8.32 -35.54 1.28
CA GLY A 70 7.56 -36.03 2.44
C GLY A 70 6.09 -36.31 2.10
N SER A 71 5.49 -37.27 2.79
CA SER A 71 4.08 -37.65 2.62
C SER A 71 3.10 -36.78 3.42
N SER A 72 3.59 -35.92 4.31
CA SER A 72 2.80 -35.03 5.17
C SER A 72 2.65 -33.64 4.54
N ASN A 73 1.86 -33.55 3.46
CA ASN A 73 1.47 -32.25 2.94
C ASN A 73 0.29 -31.71 3.77
N CYS A 74 0.53 -30.73 4.64
CA CYS A 74 -0.52 -30.06 5.41
C CYS A 74 -1.39 -29.11 4.57
N SER A 75 -1.04 -28.88 3.30
CA SER A 75 -1.85 -28.10 2.37
C SER A 75 -2.89 -28.94 1.65
N ASN A 76 -4.11 -28.41 1.63
CA ASN A 76 -5.20 -29.01 0.88
C ASN A 76 -4.94 -28.91 -0.64
N GLN A 77 -5.22 -30.00 -1.36
CA GLN A 77 -5.20 -30.06 -2.84
C GLN A 77 -3.81 -29.87 -3.49
N GLY A 78 -2.72 -30.01 -2.74
CA GLY A 78 -1.37 -29.89 -3.30
C GLY A 78 -1.02 -28.48 -3.79
N LYS A 79 -1.78 -27.47 -3.36
CA LYS A 79 -1.40 -26.06 -3.55
C LYS A 79 -0.20 -25.73 -2.67
N SER A 80 0.56 -24.72 -3.05
CA SER A 80 1.75 -24.30 -2.32
C SER A 80 1.65 -22.84 -1.90
N VAL A 81 2.48 -22.47 -0.91
CA VAL A 81 2.82 -21.07 -0.66
C VAL A 81 3.49 -20.43 -1.89
N MET A 82 3.29 -19.12 -2.04
CA MET A 82 3.82 -18.33 -3.16
C MET A 82 4.31 -16.96 -2.63
N ALA A 83 5.56 -16.62 -2.95
CA ALA A 83 6.11 -15.29 -2.65
C ALA A 83 5.54 -14.24 -3.60
N LEU A 84 4.99 -13.13 -3.08
CA LEU A 84 4.51 -12.03 -3.90
C LEU A 84 5.68 -11.10 -4.28
N LEU A 85 6.54 -11.61 -5.16
CA LEU A 85 7.67 -10.88 -5.74
C LEU A 85 7.55 -10.86 -7.29
N PRO A 86 8.30 -10.03 -8.05
CA PRO A 86 8.26 -9.96 -9.53
C PRO A 86 9.34 -10.79 -10.24
N ASP A 87 9.11 -11.57 -11.30
CA ASP A 87 9.91 -12.76 -11.77
C ASP A 87 11.45 -12.86 -11.58
N THR A 88 12.13 -11.75 -11.35
CA THR A 88 13.53 -11.57 -10.94
C THR A 88 13.91 -12.22 -9.60
N ASN A 89 12.96 -12.59 -8.75
CA ASN A 89 13.19 -13.04 -7.37
C ASN A 89 13.78 -12.01 -6.40
N VAL A 90 13.74 -10.73 -6.75
CA VAL A 90 14.22 -9.63 -5.90
C VAL A 90 13.14 -8.56 -5.77
N GLY A 91 12.82 -8.18 -4.53
CA GLY A 91 12.05 -6.98 -4.22
C GLY A 91 12.98 -5.82 -3.84
N LEU A 92 12.95 -4.73 -4.62
CA LEU A 92 13.63 -3.50 -4.22
C LEU A 92 12.77 -2.72 -3.22
N THR A 93 13.44 -2.07 -2.27
CA THR A 93 12.81 -1.23 -1.26
C THR A 93 13.64 0.00 -0.92
N VAL A 94 13.01 1.08 -0.46
CA VAL A 94 13.70 2.19 0.24
C VAL A 94 13.51 2.13 1.76
N ALA A 95 12.48 1.40 2.22
CA ALA A 95 12.21 1.19 3.63
C ALA A 95 13.33 0.37 4.31
N GLU A 96 13.72 0.80 5.50
CA GLU A 96 14.66 0.07 6.38
C GLU A 96 14.10 -1.25 6.89
N ARG A 97 12.78 -1.35 7.02
CA ARG A 97 12.04 -2.53 7.49
C ARG A 97 10.88 -2.77 6.52
N PRO A 98 11.15 -3.39 5.35
CA PRO A 98 10.13 -3.57 4.33
C PRO A 98 9.06 -4.58 4.77
N THR A 99 7.85 -4.42 4.21
CA THR A 99 6.79 -5.43 4.31
C THR A 99 6.88 -6.40 3.14
N LEU A 100 6.93 -7.68 3.46
CA LEU A 100 6.91 -8.80 2.52
C LEU A 100 5.50 -9.38 2.46
N PHE A 101 5.16 -10.02 1.35
CA PHE A 101 3.84 -10.62 1.15
C PHE A 101 3.98 -12.05 0.65
N VAL A 102 3.17 -12.95 1.21
CA VAL A 102 3.12 -14.37 0.85
C VAL A 102 1.66 -14.78 0.67
N ALA A 103 1.33 -15.43 -0.45
CA ALA A 103 0.07 -16.12 -0.59
C ALA A 103 0.21 -17.51 0.02
N ILE A 104 -0.66 -17.83 0.97
CA ILE A 104 -0.73 -19.12 1.64
C ILE A 104 -1.98 -19.88 1.18
N PRO A 105 -1.88 -21.19 0.94
CA PRO A 105 -3.04 -22.02 0.64
C PRO A 105 -3.80 -22.35 1.92
N SER A 106 -5.02 -22.86 1.80
CA SER A 106 -5.71 -23.50 2.92
C SER A 106 -4.88 -24.67 3.44
N SER A 107 -4.66 -24.71 4.75
CA SER A 107 -3.75 -25.64 5.42
C SER A 107 -4.27 -26.02 6.80
N SER A 108 -3.87 -27.18 7.29
CA SER A 108 -4.05 -27.56 8.70
C SER A 108 -2.93 -27.06 9.61
N ALA A 109 -1.87 -26.47 9.05
CA ALA A 109 -0.78 -25.89 9.83
C ALA A 109 -1.25 -24.63 10.59
N GLU A 110 -0.80 -24.50 11.83
CA GLU A 110 -1.14 -23.36 12.70
C GLU A 110 -0.05 -22.28 12.70
N GLN A 111 1.16 -22.63 12.28
CA GLN A 111 2.32 -21.75 12.33
C GLN A 111 3.13 -21.80 11.03
N ALA A 112 3.78 -20.68 10.73
CA ALA A 112 4.87 -20.60 9.78
C ALA A 112 6.12 -20.05 10.48
N GLU A 113 7.29 -20.32 9.91
CA GLU A 113 8.57 -19.75 10.30
C GLU A 113 9.03 -18.78 9.23
N PHE A 114 9.40 -17.57 9.64
CA PHE A 114 10.03 -16.57 8.80
C PHE A 114 11.49 -16.42 9.20
N THR A 115 12.39 -16.45 8.22
CA THR A 115 13.82 -16.15 8.43
C THR A 115 14.30 -15.07 7.48
N LEU A 116 15.28 -14.30 7.93
CA LEU A 116 16.00 -13.31 7.16
C LEU A 116 17.51 -13.51 7.39
N HIS A 117 18.26 -13.56 6.30
CA HIS A 117 19.71 -13.75 6.29
C HIS A 117 20.38 -12.63 5.50
N ASP A 118 21.55 -12.20 5.97
CA ASP A 118 22.46 -11.33 5.20
C ASP A 118 23.03 -12.11 4.00
N GLU A 119 23.19 -11.48 2.83
CA GLU A 119 23.80 -12.18 1.68
C GLU A 119 25.20 -12.74 2.00
N GLU A 120 25.95 -12.09 2.89
CA GLU A 120 27.31 -12.48 3.28
C GLU A 120 27.31 -13.63 4.29
N ASN A 121 26.26 -13.77 5.10
CA ASN A 121 26.12 -14.81 6.12
C ASN A 121 24.78 -15.53 6.01
N GLN A 122 24.80 -16.70 5.35
CA GLN A 122 23.66 -17.59 5.20
C GLN A 122 23.59 -18.69 6.28
N GLN A 123 24.56 -18.75 7.20
CA GLN A 123 24.62 -19.78 8.24
C GLN A 123 23.78 -19.39 9.46
N GLU A 124 23.79 -18.10 9.81
CA GLU A 124 23.02 -17.54 10.92
C GLU A 124 21.95 -16.59 10.39
N ALA A 125 20.74 -16.67 10.95
CA ALA A 125 19.65 -15.77 10.58
C ALA A 125 19.83 -14.44 11.32
N LEU A 126 19.80 -13.33 10.58
CA LEU A 126 19.70 -11.99 11.17
C LEU A 126 18.38 -11.82 11.93
N TYR A 127 17.32 -12.47 11.46
CA TYR A 127 16.04 -12.50 12.13
C TYR A 127 15.35 -13.82 11.88
N LYS A 128 14.71 -14.35 12.93
CA LYS A 128 13.95 -15.59 12.88
C LYS A 128 12.74 -15.47 13.80
N THR A 129 11.56 -15.79 13.31
CA THR A 129 10.34 -15.77 14.12
C THR A 129 9.33 -16.81 13.67
N LYS A 130 8.47 -17.24 14.59
CA LYS A 130 7.29 -18.05 14.28
C LYS A 130 6.07 -17.14 14.23
N ILE A 131 5.23 -17.36 13.23
CA ILE A 131 4.06 -16.53 12.95
C ILE A 131 2.83 -17.44 12.94
N PRO A 132 1.79 -17.16 13.75
CA PRO A 132 0.50 -17.83 13.63
C PRO A 132 -0.08 -17.59 12.24
N ILE A 133 -0.60 -18.63 11.59
CA ILE A 133 -1.24 -18.54 10.27
C ILE A 133 -2.67 -19.07 10.33
N PRO A 134 -3.59 -18.51 9.52
CA PRO A 134 -4.96 -19.01 9.43
C PRO A 134 -5.02 -20.35 8.67
N SER A 135 -6.09 -21.11 8.88
CA SER A 135 -6.38 -22.32 8.11
C SER A 135 -6.95 -22.04 6.70
N THR A 136 -7.33 -20.79 6.43
CA THR A 136 -7.90 -20.34 5.15
C THR A 136 -6.83 -19.78 4.21
N ALA A 137 -7.02 -19.99 2.90
CA ALA A 137 -6.18 -19.37 1.88
C ALA A 137 -6.28 -17.84 1.92
N GLY A 138 -5.17 -17.17 1.61
CA GLY A 138 -5.09 -15.72 1.60
C GLY A 138 -3.68 -15.19 1.40
N ILE A 139 -3.56 -13.88 1.35
CA ILE A 139 -2.29 -13.16 1.24
C ILE A 139 -1.99 -12.53 2.59
N VAL A 140 -0.86 -12.93 3.17
CA VAL A 140 -0.41 -12.42 4.48
C VAL A 140 0.75 -11.45 4.29
N SER A 141 0.83 -10.46 5.16
CA SER A 141 1.94 -9.50 5.24
C SER A 141 2.89 -9.87 6.38
N ILE A 142 4.19 -9.83 6.12
CA ILE A 142 5.25 -10.05 7.11
C ILE A 142 6.14 -8.80 7.15
N SER A 143 6.30 -8.22 8.34
CA SER A 143 7.20 -7.09 8.57
C SER A 143 8.10 -7.40 9.76
N LEU A 144 9.31 -6.87 9.72
CA LEU A 144 10.18 -6.86 10.89
C LEU A 144 9.55 -5.95 11.96
N PRO A 145 9.63 -6.32 13.26
CA PRO A 145 9.20 -5.44 14.34
C PRO A 145 9.84 -4.06 14.27
N SER A 146 9.17 -3.05 14.81
CA SER A 146 9.66 -1.67 14.87
C SER A 146 10.43 -1.37 16.17
N ASP A 147 10.68 -2.38 17.00
CA ASP A 147 11.49 -2.23 18.20
C ASP A 147 12.97 -2.02 17.87
N ALA A 148 13.72 -1.53 18.87
CA ALA A 148 15.12 -1.17 18.70
C ALA A 148 16.04 -2.37 18.42
N ASP A 149 15.64 -3.57 18.84
CA ASP A 149 16.45 -4.79 18.75
C ASP A 149 16.25 -5.52 17.42
N SER A 150 15.17 -5.25 16.70
CA SER A 150 14.92 -5.83 15.39
C SER A 150 15.88 -5.24 14.33
N PRO A 151 16.40 -6.02 13.37
CA PRO A 151 17.37 -5.53 12.40
C PRO A 151 16.77 -4.53 11.40
N GLN A 152 17.58 -3.55 10.99
CA GLN A 152 17.31 -2.66 9.88
C GLN A 152 18.13 -3.09 8.67
N LEU A 153 17.52 -3.10 7.48
CA LEU A 153 18.25 -3.39 6.24
C LEU A 153 19.16 -2.22 5.90
N GLU A 154 20.42 -2.51 5.61
CA GLU A 154 21.41 -1.52 5.18
C GLU A 154 21.18 -1.14 3.71
N VAL A 155 21.42 0.13 3.39
CA VAL A 155 21.34 0.61 2.01
C VAL A 155 22.43 -0.05 1.16
N GLY A 156 22.06 -0.55 -0.01
CA GLY A 156 22.95 -1.22 -0.95
C GLY A 156 23.03 -2.74 -0.75
N LYS A 157 22.72 -3.23 0.46
CA LYS A 157 22.81 -4.66 0.80
C LYS A 157 21.57 -5.46 0.38
N LYS A 158 21.81 -6.73 0.04
CA LYS A 158 20.78 -7.72 -0.26
C LYS A 158 20.63 -8.68 0.92
N TYR A 159 19.42 -9.15 1.09
CA TYR A 159 19.05 -10.10 2.12
C TYR A 159 18.19 -11.19 1.52
N ARG A 160 18.39 -12.43 1.97
CA ARG A 160 17.53 -13.56 1.60
C ARG A 160 16.53 -13.80 2.72
N TRP A 161 15.27 -13.94 2.37
CA TRP A 161 14.24 -14.32 3.31
C TRP A 161 13.62 -15.65 2.89
N SER A 162 13.14 -16.40 3.88
CA SER A 162 12.34 -17.60 3.67
C SER A 162 11.07 -17.56 4.50
N PHE A 163 10.03 -18.20 3.99
CA PHE A 163 8.77 -18.42 4.68
C PHE A 163 8.41 -19.89 4.55
N SER A 164 8.38 -20.61 5.67
CA SER A 164 8.15 -22.06 5.73
C SER A 164 6.91 -22.36 6.58
N VAL A 165 5.91 -23.01 6.00
CA VAL A 165 4.73 -23.49 6.72
C VAL A 165 5.11 -24.74 7.52
N ILE A 166 4.85 -24.71 8.82
CA ILE A 166 5.17 -25.82 9.75
C ILE A 166 4.07 -26.87 9.67
N CYS A 167 4.27 -27.89 8.84
CA CYS A 167 3.32 -29.00 8.71
C CYS A 167 3.41 -30.01 9.86
N ASP A 168 4.63 -30.37 10.26
CA ASP A 168 4.94 -31.22 11.40
C ASP A 168 6.10 -30.56 12.16
N ALA A 169 5.91 -30.25 13.44
CA ALA A 169 6.92 -29.54 14.22
C ALA A 169 8.13 -30.42 14.57
N GLU A 170 7.95 -31.73 14.61
CA GLU A 170 9.00 -32.72 14.90
C GLU A 170 9.73 -33.15 13.62
N ASP A 171 9.05 -33.13 12.47
CA ASP A 171 9.63 -33.40 11.14
C ASP A 171 9.36 -32.27 10.13
N ARG A 172 10.29 -31.32 10.07
CA ARG A 172 10.27 -30.20 9.11
C ARG A 172 10.60 -30.61 7.67
N ALA A 173 10.95 -31.86 7.36
CA ALA A 173 11.39 -32.25 6.01
C ALA A 173 10.29 -32.08 4.94
N ALA A 174 9.03 -32.13 5.35
CA ALA A 174 7.88 -32.04 4.47
C ALA A 174 7.34 -30.61 4.29
N ASP A 175 7.95 -29.60 4.93
CA ASP A 175 7.48 -28.23 4.89
C ASP A 175 7.29 -27.69 3.48
N ILE A 176 6.27 -26.85 3.34
CA ILE A 176 6.05 -26.07 2.15
C ILE A 176 6.65 -24.69 2.41
N PHE A 177 7.62 -24.30 1.60
CA PHE A 177 8.33 -23.04 1.79
C PHE A 177 8.52 -22.28 0.48
N VAL A 178 8.72 -20.97 0.61
CA VAL A 178 9.15 -20.07 -0.46
C VAL A 178 10.28 -19.20 0.01
N GLU A 179 11.07 -18.73 -0.94
CA GLU A 179 12.18 -17.83 -0.66
C GLU A 179 12.19 -16.66 -1.63
N GLY A 180 12.76 -15.57 -1.15
CA GLY A 180 12.92 -14.37 -1.94
C GLY A 180 14.12 -13.57 -1.49
N TRP A 181 14.45 -12.58 -2.31
CA TRP A 181 15.48 -11.61 -1.97
C TRP A 181 14.86 -10.22 -1.81
N VAL A 182 15.41 -9.46 -0.89
CA VAL A 182 15.13 -8.04 -0.73
C VAL A 182 16.43 -7.27 -0.80
N GLN A 183 16.41 -6.11 -1.46
CA GLN A 183 17.54 -5.18 -1.46
C GLN A 183 17.03 -3.79 -1.11
N ARG A 184 17.61 -3.19 -0.08
CA ARG A 184 17.36 -1.78 0.22
C ARG A 184 18.26 -0.93 -0.66
N ILE A 185 17.69 0.06 -1.32
CA ILE A 185 18.43 1.00 -2.16
C ILE A 185 18.25 2.43 -1.67
N GLU A 186 19.19 3.29 -2.05
CA GLU A 186 19.08 4.72 -1.78
C GLU A 186 17.97 5.32 -2.67
N PRO A 187 16.99 6.06 -2.11
CA PRO A 187 15.99 6.73 -2.92
C PRO A 187 16.63 7.83 -3.78
N SER A 188 16.17 7.97 -5.03
CA SER A 188 16.61 9.11 -5.85
C SER A 188 16.10 10.44 -5.27
N ALA A 189 16.87 11.52 -5.41
CA ALA A 189 16.46 12.85 -4.96
C ALA A 189 15.13 13.32 -5.59
N THR A 190 14.85 12.89 -6.83
CA THR A 190 13.57 13.14 -7.50
C THR A 190 12.43 12.41 -6.80
N LEU A 191 12.59 11.11 -6.51
CA LEU A 191 11.58 10.32 -5.81
C LEU A 191 11.28 10.90 -4.43
N VAL A 192 12.30 11.33 -3.66
CA VAL A 192 12.10 11.97 -2.35
C VAL A 192 11.21 13.21 -2.50
N LYS A 193 11.55 14.12 -3.42
CA LYS A 193 10.79 15.36 -3.67
C LYS A 193 9.35 15.09 -4.15
N ASP A 194 9.15 14.04 -4.93
CA ASP A 194 7.82 13.68 -5.43
C ASP A 194 6.96 13.08 -4.30
N LEU A 195 7.56 12.25 -3.43
CA LEU A 195 6.88 11.66 -2.26
C LEU A 195 6.48 12.70 -1.22
N GLU A 196 7.26 13.78 -1.02
CA GLU A 196 6.90 14.88 -0.12
C GLU A 196 5.59 15.59 -0.50
N LYS A 197 5.23 15.56 -1.78
CA LYS A 197 4.02 16.22 -2.32
C LYS A 197 2.90 15.23 -2.64
N ALA A 198 3.19 13.94 -2.57
CA ALA A 198 2.27 12.88 -2.98
C ALA A 198 1.15 12.70 -1.95
N THR A 199 -0.06 12.46 -2.44
CA THR A 199 -1.11 11.90 -1.59
C THR A 199 -0.85 10.41 -1.37
N GLU A 200 -1.41 9.83 -0.29
CA GLU A 200 -1.33 8.39 -0.05
C GLU A 200 -1.79 7.55 -1.26
N ARG A 201 -2.77 8.04 -2.02
CA ARG A 201 -3.28 7.34 -3.22
C ARG A 201 -2.30 7.35 -4.39
N ASP A 202 -1.41 8.35 -4.45
CA ASP A 202 -0.43 8.51 -5.53
C ASP A 202 0.90 7.81 -5.24
N ARG A 203 1.24 7.55 -3.96
CA ARG A 203 2.48 6.88 -3.55
C ARG A 203 2.74 5.54 -4.27
N PRO A 204 1.78 4.60 -4.40
CA PRO A 204 2.04 3.34 -5.10
C PRO A 204 2.52 3.55 -6.53
N VAL A 205 1.99 4.57 -7.22
CA VAL A 205 2.38 4.89 -8.61
C VAL A 205 3.83 5.35 -8.68
N LEU A 206 4.24 6.24 -7.76
CA LEU A 206 5.63 6.73 -7.71
C LEU A 206 6.62 5.61 -7.40
N TYR A 207 6.31 4.74 -6.44
CA TYR A 207 7.13 3.56 -6.15
C TYR A 207 7.21 2.60 -7.34
N ALA A 208 6.08 2.39 -8.04
CA ALA A 208 6.01 1.49 -9.19
C ALA A 208 6.86 1.99 -10.36
N GLU A 209 6.83 3.30 -10.62
CA GLU A 209 7.65 3.95 -11.65
C GLU A 209 9.14 3.92 -11.30
N ALA A 210 9.48 3.97 -10.00
CA ALA A 210 10.85 3.82 -9.51
C ALA A 210 11.33 2.35 -9.45
N GLY A 211 10.46 1.37 -9.70
CA GLY A 211 10.79 -0.06 -9.63
C GLY A 211 10.92 -0.62 -8.21
N LEU A 212 10.40 0.10 -7.22
CA LEU A 212 10.39 -0.26 -5.81
C LEU A 212 9.23 -1.20 -5.49
N TRP A 213 9.40 -2.48 -5.83
CA TRP A 213 8.33 -3.48 -5.74
C TRP A 213 7.71 -3.55 -4.34
N LEU A 214 8.53 -3.63 -3.29
CA LEU A 214 8.04 -3.82 -1.93
C LEU A 214 7.27 -2.60 -1.41
N ASP A 215 7.77 -1.40 -1.67
CA ASP A 215 7.05 -0.17 -1.34
C ASP A 215 5.75 -0.03 -2.14
N THR A 216 5.75 -0.45 -3.41
CA THR A 216 4.57 -0.44 -4.29
C THR A 216 3.46 -1.34 -3.74
N ILE A 217 3.77 -2.61 -3.51
CA ILE A 217 2.77 -3.59 -3.06
C ILE A 217 2.30 -3.28 -1.63
N ALA A 218 3.20 -2.85 -0.75
CA ALA A 218 2.85 -2.49 0.63
C ALA A 218 1.92 -1.27 0.69
N SER A 219 2.26 -0.19 -0.03
CA SER A 219 1.41 1.01 -0.06
C SER A 219 0.04 0.73 -0.67
N LEU A 220 -0.04 -0.09 -1.71
CA LEU A 220 -1.32 -0.49 -2.30
C LEU A 220 -2.14 -1.40 -1.37
N ALA A 221 -1.51 -2.35 -0.69
CA ALA A 221 -2.17 -3.19 0.30
C ALA A 221 -2.76 -2.35 1.45
N ASN A 222 -2.03 -1.35 1.93
CA ASN A 222 -2.50 -0.43 2.97
C ASN A 222 -3.74 0.35 2.53
N LEU A 223 -3.74 0.88 1.30
CA LEU A 223 -4.92 1.55 0.75
C LEU A 223 -6.12 0.60 0.66
N ARG A 224 -5.91 -0.64 0.21
CA ARG A 224 -6.98 -1.66 0.14
C ARG A 224 -7.55 -1.99 1.51
N ASN A 225 -6.69 -2.17 2.51
CA ASN A 225 -7.13 -2.44 3.88
C ASN A 225 -7.92 -1.27 4.47
N ALA A 226 -7.52 -0.02 4.17
CA ALA A 226 -8.23 1.17 4.61
C ALA A 226 -9.55 1.43 3.85
N SER A 227 -9.70 0.89 2.64
CA SER A 227 -10.86 1.11 1.77
C SER A 227 -11.23 -0.16 0.98
N PRO A 228 -11.70 -1.22 1.67
CA PRO A 228 -11.87 -2.55 1.07
C PRO A 228 -12.92 -2.62 -0.03
N ASN A 229 -13.87 -1.67 -0.05
CA ASN A 229 -14.93 -1.59 -1.06
C ASN A 229 -14.59 -0.69 -2.26
N ASP A 230 -13.38 -0.10 -2.31
CA ASP A 230 -12.94 0.70 -3.46
C ASP A 230 -12.53 -0.21 -4.62
N SER A 231 -13.44 -0.37 -5.57
CA SER A 231 -13.22 -1.16 -6.78
C SER A 231 -11.99 -0.75 -7.61
N SER A 232 -11.56 0.53 -7.52
CA SER A 232 -10.36 0.99 -8.22
C SER A 232 -9.09 0.40 -7.60
N LEU A 233 -9.05 0.27 -6.27
CA LEU A 233 -7.91 -0.34 -5.56
C LEU A 233 -7.86 -1.86 -5.75
N VAL A 234 -9.03 -2.51 -5.83
CA VAL A 234 -9.11 -3.92 -6.20
C VAL A 234 -8.54 -4.14 -7.61
N THR A 235 -8.93 -3.31 -8.57
CA THR A 235 -8.45 -3.39 -9.94
C THR A 235 -6.94 -3.12 -10.02
N ASP A 236 -6.45 -2.06 -9.39
CA ASP A 236 -5.01 -1.74 -9.37
C ASP A 236 -4.17 -2.89 -8.78
N TRP A 237 -4.69 -3.59 -7.76
CA TRP A 237 -4.02 -4.75 -7.17
C TRP A 237 -3.99 -5.96 -8.10
N GLU A 238 -5.13 -6.29 -8.70
CA GLU A 238 -5.20 -7.40 -9.65
C GLU A 238 -4.28 -7.17 -10.86
N ASP A 239 -4.27 -5.94 -11.40
CA ASP A 239 -3.40 -5.56 -12.51
C ASP A 239 -1.92 -5.60 -12.12
N LEU A 240 -1.56 -5.09 -10.92
CA LEU A 240 -0.19 -5.12 -10.41
C LEU A 240 0.35 -6.55 -10.32
N LEU A 241 -0.42 -7.46 -9.70
CA LEU A 241 0.00 -8.85 -9.53
C LEU A 241 0.03 -9.59 -10.87
N LYS A 242 -0.94 -9.35 -11.75
CA LYS A 242 -0.96 -9.93 -13.09
C LYS A 242 0.25 -9.49 -13.91
N ALA A 243 0.69 -8.23 -13.81
CA ALA A 243 1.85 -7.71 -14.53
C ALA A 243 3.16 -8.44 -14.19
N VAL A 244 3.18 -9.17 -13.08
CA VAL A 244 4.35 -9.92 -12.61
C VAL A 244 4.07 -11.43 -12.48
N ASN A 245 3.10 -11.93 -13.25
CA ASN A 245 2.71 -13.34 -13.31
C ASN A 245 2.13 -13.93 -12.01
N LEU A 246 1.65 -13.09 -11.08
CA LEU A 246 0.98 -13.48 -9.83
C LEU A 246 -0.56 -13.38 -9.93
N GLY A 247 -1.11 -13.36 -11.14
CA GLY A 247 -2.55 -13.21 -11.37
C GLY A 247 -3.42 -14.34 -10.79
N THR A 248 -2.84 -15.51 -10.53
CA THR A 248 -3.55 -16.67 -9.97
C THR A 248 -3.94 -16.49 -8.50
N VAL A 249 -3.16 -15.70 -7.75
CA VAL A 249 -3.42 -15.40 -6.33
C VAL A 249 -4.02 -14.01 -6.12
N ALA A 250 -4.22 -13.23 -7.19
CA ALA A 250 -4.55 -11.82 -7.06
C ALA A 250 -5.91 -11.53 -6.40
N LYS A 251 -6.82 -12.51 -6.42
CA LYS A 251 -8.16 -12.44 -5.84
C LYS A 251 -8.25 -13.01 -4.42
N GLU A 252 -7.17 -13.59 -3.92
CA GLU A 252 -7.11 -14.08 -2.55
C GLU A 252 -7.25 -12.90 -1.56
N PRO A 253 -7.91 -13.10 -0.41
CA PRO A 253 -8.12 -12.03 0.56
C PRO A 253 -6.79 -11.58 1.19
N LEU A 254 -6.68 -10.28 1.49
CA LEU A 254 -5.61 -9.78 2.36
C LEU A 254 -5.95 -10.15 3.81
N ILE A 255 -5.08 -10.91 4.46
CA ILE A 255 -5.25 -11.37 5.84
C ILE A 255 -4.28 -10.62 6.74
N LYS A 256 -4.81 -10.01 7.80
CA LYS A 256 -4.01 -9.46 8.88
C LYS A 256 -3.62 -10.59 9.83
N LEU A 257 -2.32 -10.79 10.03
CA LEU A 257 -1.83 -11.73 11.02
C LEU A 257 -1.92 -11.09 12.41
N GLU A 258 -2.47 -11.84 13.36
CA GLU A 258 -2.49 -11.41 14.76
C GLU A 258 -1.07 -11.53 15.33
N THR A 259 -0.51 -10.42 15.81
CA THR A 259 0.74 -10.45 16.55
C THR A 259 0.45 -11.02 17.93
N SER A 260 0.95 -12.22 18.23
CA SER A 260 0.93 -12.73 19.61
C SER A 260 1.78 -11.80 20.46
N THR A 261 1.14 -10.86 21.17
CA THR A 261 1.78 -10.12 22.25
C THR A 261 2.18 -11.14 23.30
N SER A 262 3.49 -11.36 23.44
CA SER A 262 4.07 -12.06 24.59
C SER A 262 3.68 -11.32 25.86
N SER A 263 2.55 -11.68 26.46
CA SER A 263 2.25 -11.36 27.84
C SER A 263 3.11 -12.27 28.71
N THR A 264 4.27 -11.77 29.12
CA THR A 264 5.06 -12.40 30.18
C THR A 264 4.30 -12.24 31.50
N PRO A 265 4.06 -13.31 32.28
CA PRO A 265 3.52 -13.20 33.64
C PRO A 265 4.51 -12.56 34.62
#